data_AF-A0A1W9I5R2-F1
#
_entry.id   AF-A0A1W9I5R2-F1
#
_cell.length_a   1.000
_cell.length_b   1.000
_cell.length_c   1.000
_cell.angle_alpha   90.00
_cell.angle_beta   90.00
_cell.angle_gamma   90.00
#
_symmetry.space_group_name_H-M   'P 1'
#
loop_
_entity.id
_entity.type
_entity.pdbx_description
1 polymer ?
#
loop_
_entity_poly.entity_id
_entity_poly.type
_entity_poly.pdbx_seq_one_letter_code
_entity_poly.pdbx_strand_id
1 'polypeptide(L)'
;MKNTSIAQKNDLLRKTLSGCRVMLTAGVADSEDQAQVLAAVKSFHQFTEDNDPYGEHDFAFFEVNGERFFFKFDYYDNDYEFYQEDGNRVLTIGRADEY
;
A
#
# COMPACT_ATOMS: atom_id res chain seq x y z
N MET A 1 15.74 8.76 19.63
CA MET A 1 14.65 8.97 18.65
C MET A 1 13.64 7.86 18.87
N LYS A 2 12.34 8.14 18.93
CA LYS A 2 11.34 7.06 18.94
C LYS A 2 11.38 6.43 17.54
N ASN A 3 11.85 5.18 17.41
CA ASN A 3 11.65 4.42 16.19
C ASN A 3 10.15 4.21 16.04
N THR A 4 9.55 4.87 15.04
CA THR A 4 8.18 4.60 14.60
C THR A 4 8.10 3.16 14.11
N SER A 5 7.06 2.41 14.46
CA SER A 5 6.94 1.02 13.98
C SER A 5 6.75 0.97 12.46
N ILE A 6 7.04 -0.18 11.84
CA ILE A 6 6.81 -0.41 10.40
C ILE A 6 5.36 -0.08 10.03
N ALA A 7 4.39 -0.60 10.79
CA ALA A 7 2.97 -0.28 10.62
C ALA A 7 2.67 1.21 10.67
N GLN A 8 3.22 1.95 11.64
CA GLN A 8 2.99 3.39 11.75
C GLN A 8 3.58 4.16 10.56
N LYS A 9 4.73 3.72 10.04
CA LYS A 9 5.36 4.29 8.84
C LYS A 9 4.53 3.99 7.59
N ASN A 10 4.11 2.74 7.40
CA ASN A 10 3.28 2.30 6.28
C ASN A 10 1.91 3.01 6.29
N ASP A 11 1.28 3.13 7.47
CA ASP A 11 0.05 3.89 7.63
C ASP A 11 0.21 5.36 7.24
N LEU A 12 1.28 6.03 7.67
CA LEU A 12 1.53 7.43 7.32
C LEU A 12 1.69 7.60 5.80
N LEU A 13 2.50 6.74 5.17
CA LEU A 13 2.76 6.78 3.74
C LEU A 13 1.48 6.51 2.94
N ARG A 14 0.70 5.49 3.32
CA ARG A 14 -0.56 5.13 2.67
C ARG A 14 -1.65 6.20 2.84
N LYS A 15 -1.79 6.76 4.04
CA LYS A 15 -2.80 7.80 4.34
C LYS A 15 -2.50 9.13 3.63
N THR A 16 -1.21 9.43 3.40
CA THR A 16 -0.80 10.71 2.80
C THR A 16 -0.45 10.60 1.32
N LEU A 17 -0.12 9.40 0.83
CA LEU A 17 0.45 9.15 -0.50
C LEU A 17 1.69 10.01 -0.78
N SER A 18 2.46 10.30 0.27
CA SER A 18 3.64 11.17 0.22
C SER A 18 4.79 10.53 0.99
N GLY A 19 6.04 10.82 0.60
CA GLY A 19 7.23 10.27 1.24
C GLY A 19 7.59 8.84 0.80
N CYS A 20 6.87 8.29 -0.18
CA CYS A 20 7.17 7.03 -0.86
C CYS A 20 6.91 7.19 -2.36
N ARG A 21 7.36 6.23 -3.18
CA ARG A 21 6.89 6.14 -4.58
C ARG A 21 5.51 5.49 -4.58
N VAL A 22 4.59 6.04 -5.36
CA VAL A 22 3.26 5.45 -5.56
C VAL A 22 3.15 5.01 -7.01
N MET A 23 2.83 3.75 -7.23
CA MET A 23 2.66 3.12 -8.53
C MET A 23 1.23 2.61 -8.65
N LEU A 24 0.56 2.96 -9.74
CA LEU A 24 -0.73 2.40 -10.11
C LEU A 24 -0.51 1.42 -11.25
N THR A 25 -1.12 0.24 -11.18
CA THR A 25 -1.23 -0.62 -12.36
C THR A 25 -2.09 0.06 -13.43
N ALA A 26 -1.99 -0.40 -14.68
CA ALA A 26 -2.83 0.12 -15.76
C ALA A 26 -4.32 0.00 -15.43
N GLY A 27 -4.75 -1.13 -14.84
CA GLY A 27 -6.13 -1.36 -14.43
C GLY A 27 -6.66 -0.32 -13.44
N VAL A 28 -5.84 0.24 -12.56
CA VAL A 28 -6.25 1.32 -11.64
C VAL A 28 -6.05 2.70 -12.26
N ALA A 29 -4.98 2.91 -13.02
CA ALA A 29 -4.66 4.19 -13.65
C ALA A 29 -5.73 4.61 -14.68
N ASP A 30 -6.29 3.65 -15.40
CA ASP A 30 -7.30 3.87 -16.44
C ASP A 30 -8.75 3.66 -15.94
N SER A 31 -8.93 3.34 -14.65
CA SER A 31 -10.27 3.10 -14.07
C SER A 31 -11.02 4.40 -13.79
N GLU A 32 -12.33 4.41 -14.08
CA GLU A 32 -13.24 5.49 -13.68
C GLU A 32 -13.35 5.63 -12.14
N ASP A 33 -13.02 4.57 -11.41
CA ASP A 33 -13.05 4.50 -9.95
C ASP A 33 -11.71 4.82 -9.29
N GLN A 34 -10.70 5.29 -10.04
CA GLN A 34 -9.37 5.57 -9.54
C GLN A 34 -9.39 6.42 -8.25
N ALA A 35 -10.21 7.47 -8.19
CA ALA A 35 -10.28 8.33 -7.02
C ALA A 35 -10.83 7.60 -5.78
N GLN A 36 -11.82 6.73 -5.98
CA GLN A 36 -12.45 5.91 -4.95
C GLN A 36 -11.48 4.82 -4.46
N VAL A 37 -10.73 4.21 -5.37
CA VAL A 37 -9.65 3.26 -5.05
C VAL A 37 -8.58 3.95 -4.19
N LEU A 38 -8.10 5.13 -4.59
CA LEU A 38 -7.14 5.90 -3.79
C LEU A 38 -7.70 6.29 -2.42
N ALA A 39 -8.98 6.68 -2.34
CA ALA A 39 -9.64 7.00 -1.07
C ALA A 39 -9.79 5.76 -0.16
N ALA A 40 -10.09 4.60 -0.73
CA ALA A 40 -10.15 3.33 -0.01
C ALA A 40 -8.77 2.96 0.53
N VAL A 41 -7.72 3.07 -0.29
CA VAL A 41 -6.33 2.86 0.16
C VAL A 41 -5.98 3.79 1.32
N LYS A 42 -6.31 5.09 1.25
CA LYS A 42 -6.01 6.04 2.35
C LYS A 42 -6.79 5.76 3.63
N SER A 43 -8.00 5.23 3.54
CA SER A 43 -8.91 5.01 4.68
C SER A 43 -8.90 3.58 5.23
N PHE A 44 -8.24 2.64 4.55
CA PHE A 44 -8.17 1.24 4.97
C PHE A 44 -7.60 1.11 6.39
N HIS A 45 -8.24 0.29 7.21
CA HIS A 45 -7.87 0.06 8.61
C HIS A 45 -8.27 -1.35 9.09
N GLN A 46 -8.72 -2.22 8.20
CA GLN A 46 -9.20 -3.57 8.53
C GLN A 46 -8.04 -4.57 8.49
N PHE A 47 -6.98 -4.29 9.24
CA PHE A 47 -5.88 -5.23 9.45
C PHE A 47 -6.26 -6.21 10.57
N THR A 48 -6.12 -7.50 10.29
CA THR A 48 -6.40 -8.62 11.20
C THR A 48 -5.24 -9.60 11.14
N GLU A 49 -5.11 -10.48 12.12
CA GLU A 49 -4.06 -11.51 12.13
C GLU A 49 -4.09 -12.41 10.87
N ASP A 50 -5.27 -12.58 10.26
CA ASP A 50 -5.44 -13.38 9.04
C ASP A 50 -4.89 -12.70 7.78
N ASN A 51 -5.01 -11.36 7.67
CA ASN A 51 -4.60 -10.62 6.47
C ASN A 51 -3.29 -9.83 6.64
N ASP A 52 -2.82 -9.67 7.87
CA ASP A 52 -1.59 -8.98 8.24
C ASP A 52 -0.87 -9.73 9.38
N PRO A 53 -0.34 -10.95 9.11
CA PRO A 53 0.25 -11.82 10.13
C PRO A 53 1.50 -11.23 10.79
N TYR A 54 2.15 -10.26 10.14
CA TYR A 54 3.34 -9.58 10.64
C TYR A 54 3.02 -8.23 11.31
N GLY A 55 1.77 -7.78 11.23
CA GLY A 55 1.33 -6.51 11.80
C GLY A 55 2.06 -5.32 11.18
N GLU A 56 2.45 -5.41 9.92
CA GLU A 56 3.22 -4.38 9.22
C GLU A 56 2.34 -3.39 8.46
N HIS A 57 1.05 -3.71 8.29
CA HIS A 57 0.12 -2.91 7.49
C HIS A 57 0.62 -2.68 6.05
N ASP A 58 1.33 -3.67 5.49
CA ASP A 58 2.06 -3.55 4.24
C ASP A 58 1.27 -4.05 3.03
N PHE A 59 0.23 -4.86 3.24
CA PHE A 59 -0.58 -5.45 2.20
C PHE A 59 -2.05 -5.56 2.60
N ALA A 60 -2.97 -5.32 1.66
CA ALA A 60 -4.36 -5.74 1.82
C ALA A 60 -5.09 -5.84 0.47
N PHE A 61 -6.13 -6.67 0.45
CA PHE A 61 -7.19 -6.61 -0.55
C PHE A 61 -8.39 -5.81 -0.01
N PHE A 62 -9.07 -5.11 -0.90
CA PHE A 62 -10.30 -4.36 -0.61
C PHE A 62 -11.21 -4.31 -1.84
N GLU A 63 -12.44 -3.85 -1.66
CA GLU A 63 -13.42 -3.74 -2.75
C GLU A 63 -13.88 -2.30 -2.95
N VAL A 64 -14.07 -1.91 -4.21
CA VAL A 64 -14.69 -0.65 -4.63
C VAL A 64 -15.67 -0.98 -5.73
N ASN A 65 -16.93 -0.58 -5.56
CA ASN A 65 -18.01 -0.80 -6.55
C ASN A 65 -18.17 -2.25 -7.05
N GLY A 66 -17.86 -3.23 -6.20
CA GLY A 66 -17.97 -4.66 -6.54
C GLY A 66 -16.77 -5.22 -7.32
N GLU A 67 -15.75 -4.40 -7.58
CA GLU A 67 -14.45 -4.86 -8.10
C GLU A 67 -13.43 -4.93 -6.96
N ARG A 68 -12.54 -5.93 -7.04
CA ARG A 68 -11.54 -6.19 -6.00
C ARG A 68 -10.19 -5.61 -6.40
N PHE A 69 -9.56 -4.93 -5.45
CA PHE A 69 -8.28 -4.24 -5.60
C PHE A 69 -7.33 -4.67 -4.49
N PHE A 70 -6.04 -4.33 -4.65
CA PHE A 70 -5.03 -4.49 -3.63
C PHE A 70 -4.17 -3.23 -3.50
N PHE A 71 -3.52 -3.09 -2.36
CA PHE A 71 -2.31 -2.30 -2.25
C PHE A 71 -1.20 -3.13 -1.60
N LYS A 72 0.05 -2.81 -1.90
CA LYS A 72 1.22 -3.41 -1.25
C LYS A 72 2.37 -2.41 -1.08
N PHE A 73 3.19 -2.59 -0.06
CA PHE A 73 4.49 -1.96 0.07
C PHE A 73 5.60 -2.94 -0.30
N ASP A 74 6.47 -2.52 -1.20
CA ASP A 74 7.77 -3.16 -1.41
C ASP A 74 8.86 -2.28 -0.76
N TYR A 75 9.81 -2.90 -0.07
CA TYR A 75 10.83 -2.24 0.73
C TYR A 75 12.19 -2.27 0.05
N TYR A 76 12.87 -1.13 0.03
CA TYR A 76 14.15 -0.98 -0.67
C TYR A 76 15.16 -0.17 0.12
N ASP A 77 16.44 -0.34 -0.19
CA ASP A 77 17.51 0.58 0.19
C ASP A 77 17.36 1.98 -0.44
N ASN A 78 18.35 2.84 -0.22
CA ASN A 78 18.31 4.22 -0.69
C ASN A 78 18.30 4.34 -2.22
N ASP A 79 18.87 3.34 -2.92
CA ASP A 79 19.04 3.33 -4.37
C ASP A 79 17.93 2.58 -5.10
N TYR A 80 17.00 1.95 -4.37
CA TYR A 80 15.92 1.11 -4.92
C TYR A 80 16.41 -0.17 -5.60
N GLU A 81 17.51 -0.75 -5.13
CA GLU A 81 18.14 -1.95 -5.73
C GLU A 81 17.90 -3.22 -4.90
N PHE A 82 18.01 -3.12 -3.57
CA PHE A 82 17.94 -4.27 -2.66
C PHE A 82 16.92 -4.06 -1.55
N TYR A 83 16.45 -5.14 -0.93
CA TYR A 83 15.56 -5.08 0.21
C TYR A 83 16.23 -4.46 1.44
N GLN A 84 15.54 -3.52 2.09
CA GLN A 84 15.91 -2.97 3.40
C GLN A 84 14.64 -2.63 4.20
N GLU A 85 14.42 -3.33 5.32
CA GLU A 85 13.19 -3.25 6.15
C GLU A 85 12.78 -1.81 6.55
N ASP A 86 13.74 -1.00 7.00
CA ASP A 86 13.49 0.41 7.36
C ASP A 86 13.89 1.41 6.25
N GLY A 87 14.02 0.95 5.01
CA GLY A 87 14.45 1.78 3.89
C GLY A 87 13.33 2.56 3.19
N ASN A 88 13.57 2.88 1.92
CA ASN A 88 12.57 3.41 1.01
C ASN A 88 11.44 2.42 0.76
N ARG A 89 10.30 2.93 0.32
CA ARG A 89 9.08 2.13 0.07
C ARG A 89 8.45 2.52 -1.25
N VAL A 90 7.92 1.51 -1.93
CA VAL A 90 7.06 1.68 -3.10
C VAL A 90 5.67 1.16 -2.74
N LEU A 91 4.66 2.03 -2.77
CA LEU A 91 3.26 1.66 -2.65
C LEU A 91 2.73 1.33 -4.04
N THR A 92 2.43 0.06 -4.29
CA THR A 92 1.72 -0.36 -5.51
C THR A 92 0.23 -0.50 -5.21
N ILE A 93 -0.63 0.02 -6.08
CA ILE A 93 -2.08 -0.10 -6.01
C ILE A 93 -2.56 -0.69 -7.34
N GLY A 94 -3.32 -1.77 -7.29
CA GLY A 94 -3.74 -2.49 -8.49
C GLY A 94 -5.05 -3.22 -8.33
N ARG A 95 -5.57 -3.77 -9.43
CA ARG A 95 -6.72 -4.69 -9.40
C ARG A 95 -6.26 -6.05 -8.90
N ALA A 96 -7.14 -6.77 -8.22
CA ALA A 96 -6.78 -8.07 -7.64
C ALA A 96 -6.45 -9.13 -8.69
N ASP A 97 -6.90 -8.97 -9.94
CA ASP A 97 -6.58 -9.85 -11.07
C ASP A 97 -5.22 -9.54 -11.72
N GLU A 98 -4.55 -8.46 -11.29
CA GLU A 98 -3.20 -8.06 -11.72
C GLU A 98 -2.10 -8.46 -10.72
N TYR A 99 -2.48 -9.15 -9.63
CA TYR A 99 -1.57 -9.66 -8.59
C TYR A 99 -1.25 -11.14 -8.82
#